data_AF-A0A356GCS1-F1
#
_entry.id   AF-A0A356GCS1-F1
#
_cell.length_a   1.000
_cell.length_b   1.000
_cell.length_c   1.000
_cell.angle_alpha   90.00
_cell.angle_beta   90.00
_cell.angle_gamma   90.00
#
_symmetry.space_group_name_H-M   'P 1'
#
loop_
_entity.id
_entity.type
_entity.pdbx_description
1 polymer ?
#
loop_
_entity_poly.entity_id
_entity_poly.type
_entity_poly.pdbx_seq_one_letter_code
_entity_poly.pdbx_strand_id
1 'polypeptide(L)'
;MPAIKKVSREDIIDAAVEVLREGGFSAVNARSVAQKLGCSTQPIYFSFQNMSELKLALTERAIEMHKKRVSDSLRACEGTDTRYSSYGMGFVRFAAEEKQLFRWLYIDGGHTSPYKSDVLYDEIIDVIVEDFGYDRKTAEKFHRDMLYYSYGLAILANIGHLDLTDNELREAFRREFRALSSLYGKTPKSPEFAMKAELTL
;
A
#
# COMPACT_ATOMS: atom_id res chain seq x y z
N MET A 1 -21.16 21.24 -35.46
CA MET A 1 -21.39 20.53 -34.19
C MET A 1 -20.05 20.29 -33.53
N PRO A 2 -19.84 20.56 -32.22
CA PRO A 2 -18.58 20.25 -31.57
C PRO A 2 -18.40 18.73 -31.53
N ALA A 3 -17.17 18.24 -31.74
CA ALA A 3 -16.87 16.82 -31.62
C ALA A 3 -17.19 16.35 -30.19
N ILE A 4 -18.05 15.34 -30.07
CA ILE A 4 -18.33 14.69 -28.78
C ILE A 4 -17.00 14.09 -28.31
N LYS A 5 -16.44 14.63 -27.22
CA LYS A 5 -15.20 14.13 -26.64
C LYS A 5 -15.43 12.67 -26.24
N LYS A 6 -14.79 11.73 -26.93
CA LYS A 6 -14.90 10.30 -26.67
C LYS A 6 -14.23 10.02 -25.34
N VAL A 7 -15.01 9.62 -24.34
CA VAL A 7 -14.52 9.19 -23.03
C VAL A 7 -13.71 7.90 -23.24
N SER A 8 -12.46 7.89 -22.81
CA SER A 8 -11.59 6.72 -22.89
C SER A 8 -11.79 5.78 -21.70
N ARG A 9 -11.27 4.55 -21.81
CA ARG A 9 -11.25 3.60 -20.69
C ARG A 9 -10.49 4.16 -19.48
N GLU A 10 -9.38 4.85 -19.73
CA GLU A 10 -8.56 5.49 -18.68
C GLU A 10 -9.31 6.63 -17.99
N ASP A 11 -10.03 7.49 -18.75
CA ASP A 11 -10.84 8.56 -18.15
C ASP A 11 -11.88 7.99 -17.17
N ILE A 12 -12.47 6.83 -17.49
CA ILE A 12 -13.45 6.14 -16.64
C ILE A 12 -12.80 5.61 -15.37
N ILE A 13 -11.59 5.03 -15.47
CA ILE A 13 -10.84 4.55 -14.32
C ILE A 13 -10.44 5.72 -13.42
N ASP A 14 -9.94 6.81 -13.99
CA ASP A 14 -9.57 8.04 -13.26
C ASP A 14 -10.77 8.62 -12.52
N ALA A 15 -11.92 8.70 -13.20
CA ALA A 15 -13.17 9.14 -12.56
C ALA A 15 -13.62 8.19 -11.44
N ALA A 16 -13.42 6.88 -11.59
CA ALA A 16 -13.72 5.91 -10.54
C ALA A 16 -12.79 6.06 -9.33
N VAL A 17 -11.50 6.37 -9.53
CA VAL A 17 -10.56 6.70 -8.45
C VAL A 17 -11.04 7.92 -7.67
N GLU A 18 -11.49 8.97 -8.36
CA GLU A 18 -11.99 10.18 -7.69
C GLU A 18 -13.29 9.92 -6.92
N VAL A 19 -14.22 9.17 -7.50
CA VAL A 19 -15.45 8.75 -6.81
C VAL A 19 -15.12 7.94 -5.55
N LEU A 20 -14.12 7.05 -5.63
CA LEU A 20 -13.64 6.29 -4.48
C LEU A 20 -13.05 7.20 -3.40
N ARG A 21 -12.21 8.17 -3.77
CA ARG A 21 -11.62 9.14 -2.83
C ARG A 21 -12.68 9.96 -2.09
N GLU A 22 -13.74 10.37 -2.78
CA GLU A 22 -14.80 11.21 -2.22
C GLU A 22 -15.81 10.45 -1.38
N GLY A 23 -16.21 9.24 -1.82
CA GLY A 23 -17.37 8.54 -1.26
C GLY A 23 -17.12 7.10 -0.80
N GLY A 24 -15.88 6.62 -0.88
CA GLY A 24 -15.51 5.26 -0.48
C GLY A 24 -16.10 4.16 -1.38
N PHE A 25 -15.96 2.91 -0.92
CA PHE A 25 -16.30 1.71 -1.70
C PHE A 25 -17.74 1.73 -2.25
N SER A 26 -18.72 2.12 -1.42
CA SER A 26 -20.14 2.12 -1.80
C SER A 26 -20.49 3.16 -2.86
N ALA A 27 -19.70 4.22 -3.00
CA ALA A 27 -19.93 5.26 -3.99
C ALA A 27 -19.55 4.83 -5.42
N VAL A 28 -18.67 3.82 -5.57
CA VAL A 28 -18.17 3.36 -6.87
C VAL A 28 -19.24 2.54 -7.61
N ASN A 29 -20.01 3.23 -8.44
CA ASN A 29 -21.03 2.67 -9.33
C ASN A 29 -21.10 3.46 -10.65
N ALA A 30 -21.73 2.88 -11.68
CA ALA A 30 -21.80 3.48 -13.01
C ALA A 30 -22.40 4.89 -13.01
N ARG A 31 -23.42 5.15 -12.18
CA ARG A 31 -24.08 6.46 -12.10
C ARG A 31 -23.14 7.52 -11.52
N SER A 32 -22.46 7.22 -10.41
CA SER A 32 -21.51 8.14 -9.79
C SER A 32 -20.32 8.44 -10.70
N VAL A 33 -19.79 7.42 -11.39
CA VAL A 33 -18.66 7.60 -12.34
C VAL A 33 -19.08 8.42 -13.56
N ALA A 34 -20.27 8.15 -14.12
CA ALA A 34 -20.82 8.93 -15.23
C ALA A 34 -21.07 10.39 -14.84
N GLN A 35 -21.57 10.63 -13.62
CA GLN A 35 -21.74 11.96 -13.07
C GLN A 35 -20.40 12.69 -12.93
N LYS A 36 -19.36 12.01 -12.43
CA LYS A 36 -18.00 12.57 -12.32
C LYS A 36 -17.43 12.98 -13.69
N LEU A 37 -17.75 12.22 -14.74
CA LEU A 37 -17.36 12.49 -16.13
C LEU A 37 -18.26 13.50 -16.86
N GLY A 38 -19.42 13.86 -16.29
CA GLY A 38 -20.42 14.69 -16.96
C GLY A 38 -21.06 14.02 -18.18
N CYS A 39 -21.18 12.69 -18.18
CA CYS A 39 -21.77 11.92 -19.28
C CYS A 39 -22.91 10.98 -18.82
N SER A 40 -23.53 10.26 -19.76
CA SER A 40 -24.46 9.16 -19.43
C SER A 40 -23.69 7.93 -18.94
N THR A 41 -24.38 6.90 -18.46
CA THR A 41 -23.74 5.63 -18.06
C THR A 41 -23.33 4.76 -19.25
N GLN A 42 -23.78 5.08 -20.46
CA GLN A 42 -23.55 4.27 -21.66
C GLN A 42 -22.06 4.08 -22.01
N PRO A 43 -21.17 5.10 -21.94
CA PRO A 43 -19.74 4.92 -22.21
C PRO A 43 -19.08 3.90 -21.27
N ILE A 44 -19.54 3.80 -20.02
CA ILE A 44 -19.01 2.86 -19.04
C ILE A 44 -19.31 1.42 -19.47
N TYR A 45 -20.56 1.13 -19.82
CA TYR A 45 -20.97 -0.20 -20.30
C TYR A 45 -20.45 -0.55 -21.70
N PHE A 46 -19.99 0.44 -22.46
CA PHE A 46 -19.28 0.20 -23.72
C PHE A 46 -17.80 -0.16 -23.48
N SER A 47 -17.18 0.44 -22.46
CA SER A 47 -15.76 0.19 -22.11
C SER A 47 -15.56 -1.01 -21.18
N PHE A 48 -16.57 -1.40 -20.40
CA PHE A 48 -16.51 -2.49 -19.43
C PHE A 48 -17.78 -3.35 -19.53
N GLN A 49 -17.61 -4.67 -19.50
CA GLN A 49 -18.69 -5.66 -19.54
C GLN A 49 -19.67 -5.49 -18.38
N ASN A 50 -19.17 -5.12 -17.20
CA ASN A 50 -19.96 -4.91 -15.99
C ASN A 50 -19.16 -4.11 -14.95
N MET A 51 -19.82 -3.77 -13.84
CA MET A 51 -19.18 -3.06 -12.73
C MET A 51 -18.03 -3.83 -12.08
N SER A 52 -18.03 -5.16 -12.11
CA SER A 52 -16.92 -5.95 -11.55
C SER A 52 -15.65 -5.75 -12.37
N GLU A 53 -15.74 -5.70 -13.70
CA GLU A 53 -14.57 -5.41 -14.55
C GLU A 53 -14.01 -4.00 -14.29
N LEU A 54 -14.88 -2.99 -14.14
CA LEU A 54 -14.44 -1.64 -13.77
C LEU A 54 -13.76 -1.63 -12.40
N LYS A 55 -14.31 -2.35 -11.42
CA LYS A 55 -13.73 -2.44 -10.08
C LYS A 55 -12.37 -3.16 -10.08
N LEU A 56 -12.18 -4.17 -10.94
CA LEU A 56 -10.88 -4.82 -11.12
C LEU A 56 -9.85 -3.83 -11.69
N ALA A 57 -10.20 -3.10 -12.75
CA ALA A 57 -9.32 -2.08 -13.33
C ALA A 57 -9.00 -0.94 -12.34
N LEU A 58 -9.98 -0.53 -11.53
CA LEU A 58 -9.78 0.40 -10.42
C LEU A 58 -8.81 -0.16 -9.37
N THR A 59 -8.91 -1.45 -9.02
CA THR A 59 -7.98 -2.10 -8.09
C THR A 59 -6.56 -2.13 -8.65
N GLU A 60 -6.38 -2.47 -9.94
CA GLU A 60 -5.07 -2.41 -10.60
C GLU A 60 -4.48 -1.00 -10.54
N ARG A 61 -5.29 0.02 -10.82
CA ARG A 61 -4.84 1.40 -10.71
C ARG A 61 -4.47 1.81 -9.28
N ALA A 62 -5.26 1.39 -8.29
CA ALA A 62 -4.97 1.65 -6.88
C ALA A 62 -3.65 0.97 -6.45
N ILE A 63 -3.39 -0.25 -6.92
CA ILE A 63 -2.12 -0.97 -6.72
C ILE A 63 -0.96 -0.16 -7.31
N GLU A 64 -1.05 0.29 -8.55
CA GLU A 64 -0.01 1.10 -9.20
C GLU A 64 0.31 2.39 -8.42
N MET A 65 -0.74 3.06 -7.93
CA MET A 65 -0.60 4.26 -7.09
C MET A 65 0.13 3.93 -5.78
N HIS A 66 -0.21 2.82 -5.13
CA HIS A 66 0.49 2.37 -3.92
C HIS A 66 1.95 2.03 -4.21
N LYS A 67 2.24 1.25 -5.27
CA LYS A 67 3.62 0.92 -5.68
C LYS A 67 4.46 2.17 -5.93
N LYS A 68 3.88 3.15 -6.64
CA LYS A 68 4.54 4.43 -6.90
C LYS A 68 4.85 5.18 -5.59
N ARG A 69 3.89 5.24 -4.66
CA ARG A 69 4.10 5.91 -3.36
C ARG A 69 5.22 5.29 -2.54
N VAL A 70 5.31 3.96 -2.55
CA VAL A 70 6.40 3.23 -1.90
C VAL A 70 7.73 3.50 -2.60
N SER A 71 7.78 3.49 -3.93
CA SER A 71 8.98 3.84 -4.70
C SER A 71 9.47 5.26 -4.43
N ASP A 72 8.55 6.23 -4.35
CA ASP A 72 8.87 7.61 -4.02
C ASP A 72 9.38 7.73 -2.57
N SER A 73 8.83 6.93 -1.64
CA SER A 73 9.30 6.86 -0.24
C SER A 73 10.71 6.27 -0.15
N LEU A 74 11.03 5.25 -0.95
CA LEU A 74 12.37 4.67 -1.06
C LEU A 74 13.38 5.70 -1.59
N ARG A 75 12.99 6.56 -2.54
CA ARG A 75 13.86 7.61 -3.10
C ARG A 75 14.06 8.79 -2.15
N ALA A 76 13.06 9.10 -1.34
CA ALA A 76 13.10 10.17 -0.35
C ALA A 76 13.80 9.76 0.95
N CYS A 77 14.32 8.52 1.06
CA CYS A 77 15.02 8.07 2.25
C CYS A 77 16.29 8.89 2.51
N GLU A 78 16.36 9.44 3.71
CA GLU A 78 17.54 10.12 4.25
C GLU A 78 18.34 9.15 5.15
N GLY A 79 19.65 9.05 4.95
CA GLY A 79 20.55 8.38 5.89
C GLY A 79 20.53 6.83 5.86
N THR A 80 20.36 6.20 7.04
CA THR A 80 20.62 4.77 7.32
C THR A 80 19.40 3.84 7.13
N ASP A 81 18.43 4.23 6.29
CA ASP A 81 17.19 3.47 6.11
C ASP A 81 17.40 2.28 5.16
N THR A 82 16.88 1.11 5.53
CA THR A 82 16.88 -0.08 4.67
C THR A 82 15.66 -0.07 3.77
N ARG A 83 15.74 -0.74 2.61
CA ARG A 83 14.59 -0.94 1.71
C ARG A 83 13.37 -1.44 2.48
N TYR A 84 13.57 -2.42 3.37
CA TYR A 84 12.52 -2.97 4.23
C TYR A 84 11.84 -1.93 5.13
N SER A 85 12.61 -1.05 5.79
CA SER A 85 12.04 0.01 6.63
C SER A 85 11.26 1.04 5.80
N SER A 86 11.72 1.36 4.59
CA SER A 86 11.05 2.28 3.69
C SER A 86 9.69 1.74 3.21
N TYR A 87 9.57 0.41 3.02
CA TYR A 87 8.27 -0.22 2.73
C TYR A 87 7.27 0.03 3.87
N GLY A 88 7.65 -0.25 5.12
CA GLY A 88 6.79 -0.01 6.28
C GLY A 88 6.37 1.45 6.43
N MET A 89 7.32 2.38 6.28
CA MET A 89 7.05 3.82 6.30
C MET A 89 6.09 4.25 5.19
N GLY A 90 6.34 3.79 3.95
CA GLY A 90 5.50 4.09 2.79
C GLY A 90 4.08 3.53 2.93
N PHE A 91 3.94 2.35 3.53
CA PHE A 91 2.66 1.72 3.80
C PHE A 91 1.80 2.52 4.79
N VAL A 92 2.37 2.93 5.92
CA VAL A 92 1.66 3.76 6.93
C VAL A 92 1.31 5.14 6.35
N ARG A 93 2.24 5.75 5.60
CA ARG A 93 2.00 7.04 4.95
C ARG A 93 0.88 6.96 3.92
N PHE A 94 0.86 5.90 3.10
CA PHE A 94 -0.23 5.66 2.15
C PHE A 94 -1.57 5.51 2.87
N ALA A 95 -1.60 4.82 4.02
CA ALA A 95 -2.80 4.69 4.83
C ALA A 95 -3.32 6.04 5.37
N ALA A 96 -2.41 6.93 5.76
CA ALA A 96 -2.72 8.27 6.26
C ALA A 96 -3.24 9.23 5.16
N GLU A 97 -2.57 9.24 4.01
CA GLU A 97 -2.78 10.22 2.94
C GLU A 97 -3.90 9.80 1.97
N GLU A 98 -3.97 8.51 1.61
CA GLU A 98 -4.88 7.99 0.59
C GLU A 98 -5.95 7.08 1.22
N LYS A 99 -6.68 7.64 2.19
CA LYS A 99 -7.49 6.86 3.13
C LYS A 99 -8.46 5.87 2.48
N GLN A 100 -9.18 6.31 1.46
CA GLN A 100 -10.17 5.47 0.77
C GLN A 100 -9.52 4.44 -0.16
N LEU A 101 -8.37 4.74 -0.76
CA LEU A 101 -7.61 3.77 -1.55
C LEU A 101 -6.99 2.70 -0.65
N PHE A 102 -6.46 3.09 0.51
CA PHE A 102 -6.00 2.13 1.52
C PHE A 102 -7.12 1.19 1.95
N ARG A 103 -8.28 1.75 2.31
CA ARG A 103 -9.46 0.95 2.66
C ARG A 103 -9.88 0.05 1.51
N TRP A 104 -9.91 0.56 0.28
CA TRP A 104 -10.21 -0.24 -0.91
C TRP A 104 -9.26 -1.42 -1.09
N LEU A 105 -7.96 -1.23 -0.90
CA LEU A 105 -6.97 -2.29 -1.12
C LEU A 105 -6.90 -3.30 0.03
N TYR A 106 -7.10 -2.85 1.28
CA TYR A 106 -6.70 -3.62 2.45
C TYR A 106 -7.82 -3.89 3.47
N ILE A 107 -8.99 -3.25 3.36
CA ILE A 107 -10.09 -3.37 4.34
C ILE A 107 -11.42 -3.75 3.67
N ASP A 108 -11.95 -2.86 2.84
CA ASP A 108 -13.31 -2.87 2.30
C ASP A 108 -13.39 -3.52 0.91
N GLY A 109 -12.27 -3.60 0.18
CA GLY A 109 -12.22 -4.24 -1.13
C GLY A 109 -12.51 -5.72 -1.02
N GLY A 110 -13.73 -6.11 -1.42
CA GLY A 110 -14.12 -7.50 -1.54
C GLY A 110 -13.03 -8.26 -2.30
N HIS A 111 -12.30 -9.09 -1.56
CA HIS A 111 -11.17 -9.86 -2.05
C HIS A 111 -11.69 -10.83 -3.10
N THR A 112 -11.66 -10.43 -4.38
CA THR A 112 -11.88 -11.36 -5.49
C THR A 112 -10.70 -12.32 -5.65
N SER A 113 -9.61 -12.10 -4.90
CA SER A 113 -8.52 -13.06 -4.74
C SER A 113 -8.27 -13.34 -3.25
N PRO A 114 -8.29 -14.61 -2.80
CA PRO A 114 -7.95 -14.98 -1.42
C PRO A 114 -6.47 -14.77 -1.05
N TYR A 115 -5.66 -14.26 -1.97
CA TYR A 115 -4.23 -14.07 -1.76
C TYR A 115 -3.79 -12.72 -2.30
N LYS A 116 -3.71 -11.74 -1.39
CA LYS A 116 -2.47 -11.04 -1.02
C LYS A 116 -2.85 -9.97 0.01
N SER A 117 -2.65 -10.28 1.29
CA SER A 117 -2.74 -9.32 2.39
C SER A 117 -1.72 -8.19 2.26
N ASP A 118 -0.75 -8.32 1.35
CA ASP A 118 0.20 -7.27 0.99
C ASP A 118 0.35 -7.23 -0.54
N VAL A 119 0.07 -6.07 -1.14
CA VAL A 119 0.20 -5.80 -2.58
C VAL A 119 1.64 -6.00 -3.07
N LEU A 120 2.63 -5.76 -2.20
CA LEU A 120 4.06 -5.81 -2.50
C LEU A 120 4.73 -7.07 -1.92
N TYR A 121 3.94 -8.09 -1.55
CA TYR A 121 4.44 -9.27 -0.83
C TYR A 121 5.71 -9.89 -1.42
N ASP A 122 5.71 -10.25 -2.70
CA ASP A 122 6.84 -10.94 -3.33
C ASP A 122 8.10 -10.05 -3.33
N GLU A 123 7.94 -8.76 -3.65
CA GLU A 123 9.03 -7.78 -3.67
C GLU A 123 9.62 -7.59 -2.26
N ILE A 124 8.77 -7.61 -1.22
CA ILE A 124 9.20 -7.48 0.17
C ILE A 124 9.93 -8.74 0.66
N ILE A 125 9.45 -9.94 0.32
CA ILE A 125 10.13 -11.19 0.67
C ILE A 125 11.51 -11.25 0.01
N ASP A 126 11.61 -10.87 -1.26
CA ASP A 126 12.88 -10.83 -1.98
C ASP A 126 13.86 -9.85 -1.30
N VAL A 127 13.39 -8.68 -0.88
CA VAL A 127 14.19 -7.72 -0.09
C VAL A 127 14.70 -8.32 1.22
N ILE A 128 13.86 -9.06 1.95
CA ILE A 128 14.29 -9.70 3.21
C ILE A 128 15.39 -10.74 2.95
N VAL A 129 15.23 -11.56 1.92
CA VAL A 129 16.20 -12.58 1.52
C VAL A 129 17.52 -11.94 1.06
N GLU A 130 17.44 -10.93 0.20
CA GLU A 130 18.60 -10.26 -0.39
C GLU A 130 19.39 -9.43 0.62
N ASP A 131 18.71 -8.57 1.37
CA ASP A 131 19.36 -7.56 2.23
C ASP A 131 19.79 -8.12 3.58
N PHE A 132 19.03 -9.07 4.12
CA PHE A 132 19.25 -9.60 5.47
C PHE A 132 19.74 -11.04 5.46
N GLY A 133 19.58 -11.79 4.36
CA GLY A 133 20.15 -13.12 4.19
C GLY A 133 19.32 -14.26 4.81
N TYR A 134 18.06 -14.01 5.18
CA TYR A 134 17.17 -15.08 5.62
C TYR A 134 16.82 -16.02 4.46
N ASP A 135 16.58 -17.30 4.77
CA ASP A 135 15.93 -18.17 3.80
C ASP A 135 14.47 -17.74 3.59
N ARG A 136 13.90 -18.07 2.43
CA ARG A 136 12.54 -17.64 2.05
C ARG A 136 11.49 -18.02 3.11
N LYS A 137 11.56 -19.22 3.69
CA LYS A 137 10.57 -19.67 4.68
C LYS A 137 10.65 -18.84 5.97
N THR A 138 11.84 -18.47 6.39
CA THR A 138 12.04 -17.56 7.53
C THR A 138 11.59 -16.14 7.18
N ALA A 139 11.92 -15.64 5.99
CA ALA A 139 11.49 -14.33 5.51
C ALA A 139 9.95 -14.19 5.49
N GLU A 140 9.23 -15.21 5.02
CA GLU A 140 7.76 -15.23 4.99
C GLU A 140 7.15 -15.16 6.40
N LYS A 141 7.72 -15.90 7.37
CA LYS A 141 7.26 -15.85 8.76
C LYS A 141 7.57 -14.51 9.41
N PHE A 142 8.78 -14.02 9.23
CA PHE A 142 9.21 -12.71 9.70
C PHE A 142 8.30 -11.60 9.18
N HIS A 143 8.07 -11.60 7.86
CA HIS A 143 7.24 -10.57 7.23
C HIS A 143 5.79 -10.66 7.67
N ARG A 144 5.22 -11.86 7.86
CA ARG A 144 3.85 -12.00 8.36
C ARG A 144 3.65 -11.33 9.72
N ASP A 145 4.58 -11.51 10.65
CA ASP A 145 4.47 -10.89 11.99
C ASP A 145 4.67 -9.38 11.90
N MET A 146 5.64 -8.93 11.10
CA MET A 146 5.83 -7.51 10.80
C MET A 146 4.60 -6.89 10.10
N LEU A 147 3.91 -7.66 9.26
CA LEU A 147 2.72 -7.21 8.53
C LEU A 147 1.59 -6.91 9.51
N TYR A 148 1.34 -7.78 10.50
CA TYR A 148 0.33 -7.50 11.52
C TYR A 148 0.63 -6.24 12.32
N TYR A 149 1.88 -6.06 12.72
CA TYR A 149 2.34 -4.83 13.38
C TYR A 149 2.11 -3.59 12.49
N SER A 150 2.52 -3.68 11.22
CA SER A 150 2.39 -2.61 10.22
C SER A 150 0.94 -2.26 9.95
N TYR A 151 0.04 -3.24 9.89
CA TYR A 151 -1.40 -3.04 9.76
C TYR A 151 -1.98 -2.29 10.95
N GLY A 152 -1.55 -2.59 12.17
CA GLY A 152 -1.95 -1.84 13.36
C GLY A 152 -1.63 -0.36 13.22
N LEU A 153 -0.39 -0.03 12.84
CA LEU A 153 0.05 1.34 12.62
C LEU A 153 -0.69 2.01 11.44
N ALA A 154 -0.86 1.30 10.33
CA ALA A 154 -1.54 1.80 9.14
C ALA A 154 -3.03 2.08 9.39
N ILE A 155 -3.73 1.19 10.12
CA ILE A 155 -5.13 1.41 10.50
C ILE A 155 -5.23 2.63 11.41
N LEU A 156 -4.39 2.74 12.45
CA LEU A 156 -4.35 3.91 13.33
C LEU A 156 -4.10 5.20 12.54
N ALA A 157 -3.20 5.18 11.56
CA ALA A 157 -2.93 6.32 10.69
C ALA A 157 -4.13 6.66 9.80
N ASN A 158 -4.79 5.64 9.22
CA ASN A 158 -5.97 5.80 8.37
C ASN A 158 -7.12 6.50 9.09
N ILE A 159 -7.36 6.14 10.36
CA ILE A 159 -8.40 6.75 11.19
C ILE A 159 -7.95 8.04 11.89
N GLY A 160 -6.69 8.48 11.71
CA GLY A 160 -6.17 9.72 12.29
C GLY A 160 -5.81 9.63 13.78
N HIS A 161 -5.57 8.43 14.28
CA HIS A 161 -5.22 8.15 15.68
C HIS A 161 -3.76 7.70 15.88
N LEU A 162 -2.93 7.75 14.83
CA LEU A 162 -1.49 7.52 14.95
C LEU A 162 -0.78 8.84 15.29
N ASP A 163 -0.42 9.01 16.55
CA ASP A 163 0.33 10.17 17.05
C ASP A 163 1.82 9.85 17.13
N LEU A 164 2.45 9.68 15.96
CA LEU A 164 3.90 9.48 15.83
C LEU A 164 4.44 10.38 14.73
N THR A 165 5.55 11.05 14.99
CA THR A 165 6.37 11.70 13.96
C THR A 165 7.00 10.66 13.03
N ASP A 166 7.45 11.07 11.85
CA ASP A 166 8.19 10.19 10.93
C ASP A 166 9.40 9.51 11.60
N ASN A 167 10.08 10.21 12.52
CA ASN A 167 11.20 9.66 13.28
C ASN A 167 10.76 8.61 14.30
N GLU A 168 9.69 8.87 15.04
CA GLU A 168 9.17 7.91 16.04
C GLU A 168 8.58 6.67 15.36
N LEU A 169 7.88 6.84 14.24
CA LEU A 169 7.37 5.74 13.41
C LEU A 169 8.52 4.86 12.90
N ARG A 170 9.60 5.49 12.41
CA ARG A 170 10.81 4.78 11.98
C ARG A 170 11.45 4.00 13.13
N GLU A 171 11.60 4.61 14.30
CA GLU A 171 12.13 3.92 15.48
C GLU A 171 11.20 2.80 15.95
N ALA A 172 9.88 2.95 15.81
CA ALA A 172 8.93 1.89 16.11
C ALA A 172 9.14 0.66 15.20
N PHE A 173 9.28 0.87 13.89
CA PHE A 173 9.63 -0.21 12.96
C PHE A 173 11.00 -0.82 13.23
N ARG A 174 12.02 -0.02 13.59
CA ARG A 174 13.34 -0.54 13.95
C ARG A 174 13.30 -1.39 15.22
N ARG A 175 12.52 -0.98 16.23
CA ARG A 175 12.31 -1.78 17.45
C ARG A 175 11.67 -3.12 17.13
N GLU A 176 10.59 -3.11 16.35
CA GLU A 176 9.90 -4.34 15.95
C GLU A 176 10.82 -5.25 15.13
N PHE A 177 11.54 -4.69 14.15
CA PHE A 177 12.50 -5.44 13.35
C PHE A 177 13.55 -6.14 14.23
N ARG A 178 14.16 -5.42 15.19
CA ARG A 178 15.16 -6.01 16.12
C ARG A 178 14.55 -7.12 16.99
N ALA A 179 13.32 -6.94 17.47
CA ALA A 179 12.61 -7.96 18.23
C ALA A 179 12.38 -9.22 17.39
N LEU A 180 11.87 -9.08 16.17
CA LEU A 180 11.64 -10.19 15.25
C LEU A 180 12.96 -10.86 14.83
N SER A 181 14.04 -10.12 14.60
CA SER A 181 15.36 -10.70 14.31
C SER A 181 15.92 -11.48 15.50
N SER A 182 15.57 -11.11 16.73
CA SER A 182 15.96 -11.89 17.91
C SER A 182 15.20 -13.22 17.98
N LEU A 183 13.95 -13.25 17.50
CA LEU A 183 13.10 -14.45 17.45
C LEU A 183 13.46 -15.39 16.29
N TYR A 184 13.67 -14.84 15.09
CA TYR A 184 13.90 -15.59 13.85
C TYR A 184 15.39 -15.83 13.53
N GLY A 185 16.28 -15.43 14.42
CA GLY A 185 17.74 -15.54 14.28
C GLY A 185 18.38 -14.25 13.77
N LYS A 186 19.58 -13.92 14.26
CA LYS A 186 20.31 -12.71 13.85
C LYS A 186 20.45 -12.66 12.33
N THR A 187 20.26 -11.48 11.75
CA THR A 187 20.36 -11.24 10.31
C THR A 187 21.72 -11.70 9.79
N PRO A 188 21.79 -12.72 8.90
CA PRO A 188 23.06 -13.21 8.35
C PRO A 188 23.88 -12.13 7.62
N LYS A 189 23.20 -11.13 7.04
CA LYS A 189 23.79 -9.88 6.58
C LYS A 189 23.42 -8.79 7.57
N SER A 190 24.41 -8.17 8.22
CA SER A 190 24.14 -7.05 9.13
C SER A 190 23.98 -5.77 8.31
N PRO A 191 22.78 -5.18 8.20
CA PRO A 191 22.63 -3.82 7.70
C PRO A 191 23.30 -2.85 8.68
N GLU A 192 23.90 -1.77 8.18
CA GLU A 192 24.74 -0.83 8.98
C GLU A 192 24.07 -0.30 10.26
N PHE A 193 22.74 -0.29 10.37
CA PHE A 193 22.03 0.13 11.57
C PHE A 193 22.12 -0.85 12.76
N ALA A 194 22.50 -2.12 12.51
CA ALA A 194 22.65 -3.13 13.56
C ALA A 194 23.84 -2.83 14.49
N MET A 195 24.77 -1.95 14.10
CA MET A 195 25.96 -1.61 14.88
C MET A 195 25.77 -0.46 15.89
N LYS A 196 24.69 0.33 15.83
CA LYS A 196 24.55 1.54 16.67
C LYS A 196 23.69 1.39 17.93
N ALA A 197 23.21 0.18 18.24
CA ALA A 197 22.41 -0.06 19.45
C ALA A 197 23.17 -0.85 20.53
N GLU A 198 24.50 -0.93 20.45
CA GLU A 198 25.29 -1.31 21.61
C GLU A 198 25.38 -0.13 22.59
N LEU A 199 24.55 -0.21 23.62
CA LEU A 199 24.72 0.40 24.94
C LEU A 199 24.74 1.94 24.99
N THR A 200 23.56 2.50 25.24
CA THR A 200 23.43 3.57 26.24
C THR A 200 22.15 3.29 27.03
N LEU A 201 22.30 2.39 28.01
CA LEU A 201 21.45 2.33 29.20
C LEU A 201 22.04 3.29 30.23
#